data_AF-A0A181ZFQ1-F1
#
_entry.id   AF-A0A181ZFQ1-F1
#
_cell.length_a   1.000
_cell.length_b   1.000
_cell.length_c   1.000
_cell.angle_alpha   90.00
_cell.angle_beta   90.00
_cell.angle_gamma   90.00
#
_symmetry.space_group_name_H-M   'P 1'
#
loop_
_entity.id
_entity.type
_entity.pdbx_description
1 polymer ?
#
loop_
_entity_poly.entity_id
_entity_poly.type
_entity_poly.pdbx_seq_one_letter_code
_entity_poly.pdbx_strand_id
1 'polypeptide(L)'
;MTVVAEAAAMRALEDLDDGELGAQLLRGVPTNELRSDEELLRHAARATAFGTELAGSTAGSTPSGSTASGSTAGSTPAIVEHDGGLDAALLAQYDSRHHRIDLFTDTIAFCERLVDELGWRHLFPVGSVRAAAVEHERAHHLVTADRSRGLRAALDHQVFRLGRFRRLAYIAGTDEVAAHAFAARSLGLTRSPLLLTRAATAAIRTRNDARSASNPKEN
;
A
#
# COMPACT_ATOMS: atom_id res chain seq x y z
N MET A 1 -8.01 19.93 -23.07
CA MET A 1 -8.86 18.72 -23.06
C MET A 1 -8.36 17.63 -22.10
N THR A 2 -7.15 17.75 -21.56
CA THR A 2 -6.40 16.69 -20.85
C THR A 2 -6.78 16.53 -19.37
N VAL A 3 -6.82 17.62 -18.59
CA VAL A 3 -7.04 17.58 -17.13
C VAL A 3 -8.42 17.06 -16.72
N VAL A 4 -9.47 17.43 -17.47
CA VAL A 4 -10.84 16.97 -17.19
C VAL A 4 -11.01 15.48 -17.50
N ALA A 5 -10.36 14.98 -18.56
CA ALA A 5 -10.37 13.56 -18.91
C ALA A 5 -9.60 12.72 -17.89
N GLU A 6 -8.48 13.23 -17.36
CA GLU A 6 -7.73 12.58 -16.28
C GLU A 6 -8.53 12.53 -14.97
N ALA A 7 -9.21 13.62 -14.61
CA ALA A 7 -10.09 13.63 -13.44
C ALA A 7 -11.25 12.63 -13.58
N ALA A 8 -11.85 12.52 -14.77
CA ALA A 8 -12.89 11.53 -15.04
C ALA A 8 -12.36 10.09 -14.95
N ALA A 9 -11.16 9.83 -15.51
CA ALA A 9 -10.53 8.52 -15.43
C ALA A 9 -10.16 8.14 -13.99
N MET A 10 -9.72 9.09 -13.17
CA MET A 10 -9.46 8.87 -11.74
C MET A 10 -10.75 8.58 -10.97
N ARG A 11 -11.84 9.31 -11.23
CA ARG A 11 -13.14 9.03 -10.61
C ARG A 11 -13.66 7.63 -10.97
N ALA A 12 -13.48 7.21 -12.21
CA ALA A 12 -13.87 5.87 -12.67
C ALA A 12 -13.12 4.73 -11.96
N LEU A 13 -12.02 5.01 -11.24
CA LEU A 13 -11.37 4.00 -10.39
C LEU A 13 -12.25 3.57 -9.21
N GLU A 14 -13.20 4.40 -8.78
CA GLU A 14 -14.15 4.05 -7.71
C GLU A 14 -15.04 2.86 -8.09
N ASP A 15 -15.34 2.71 -9.39
CA ASP A 15 -16.15 1.62 -9.92
C ASP A 15 -15.44 0.25 -9.89
N LEU A 16 -14.10 0.26 -9.79
CA LEU A 16 -13.31 -0.96 -9.64
C LEU A 16 -13.36 -1.43 -8.20
N ASP A 17 -13.47 -2.73 -7.97
CA ASP A 17 -13.33 -3.27 -6.62
C ASP A 17 -11.85 -3.33 -6.17
N ASP A 18 -11.62 -3.54 -4.88
CA ASP A 18 -10.26 -3.57 -4.32
C ASP A 18 -9.41 -4.74 -4.85
N GLY A 19 -10.04 -5.84 -5.26
CA GLY A 19 -9.39 -6.98 -5.89
C GLY A 19 -8.91 -6.67 -7.31
N GLU A 20 -9.72 -5.96 -8.09
CA GLU A 20 -9.38 -5.45 -9.42
C GLU A 20 -8.25 -4.42 -9.35
N LEU A 21 -8.31 -3.49 -8.40
CA LEU A 21 -7.22 -2.55 -8.12
C LEU A 21 -5.93 -3.28 -7.76
N GLY A 22 -6.02 -4.31 -6.91
CA GLY A 22 -4.90 -5.17 -6.55
C GLY A 22 -4.31 -5.90 -7.76
N ALA A 23 -5.15 -6.49 -8.62
CA ALA A 23 -4.70 -7.18 -9.83
C ALA A 23 -4.04 -6.20 -10.82
N GLN A 24 -4.56 -4.97 -10.93
CA GLN A 24 -3.94 -3.93 -11.75
C GLN A 24 -2.58 -3.48 -11.19
N LEU A 25 -2.42 -3.40 -9.86
CA LEU A 25 -1.11 -3.16 -9.23
C LEU A 25 -0.15 -4.29 -9.60
N LEU A 26 -0.55 -5.55 -9.38
CA LEU A 26 0.31 -6.70 -9.65
C LEU A 26 0.73 -6.77 -11.13
N ARG A 27 -0.16 -6.44 -12.07
CA ARG A 27 0.16 -6.40 -13.50
C ARG A 27 1.29 -5.40 -13.83
N GLY A 28 1.36 -4.29 -13.09
CA GLY A 28 2.39 -3.27 -13.26
C GLY A 28 3.74 -3.61 -12.63
N VAL A 29 3.82 -4.68 -11.84
CA VAL A 29 5.06 -5.10 -11.17
C VAL A 29 5.90 -5.97 -12.10
N PRO A 30 7.19 -5.66 -12.31
CA PRO A 30 8.08 -6.53 -13.07
C PRO A 30 8.06 -7.96 -12.53
N THR A 31 8.19 -8.96 -13.41
CA THR A 31 8.02 -10.41 -13.16
C THR A 31 6.59 -10.96 -13.20
N ASN A 32 5.56 -10.10 -13.31
CA ASN A 32 4.15 -10.49 -13.46
C ASN A 32 3.64 -10.39 -14.91
N GLU A 33 4.48 -10.04 -15.88
CA GLU A 33 4.08 -9.67 -17.24
C GLU A 33 3.40 -10.82 -18.02
N LEU A 34 3.74 -12.06 -17.68
CA LEU A 34 3.21 -13.27 -18.32
C LEU A 34 2.05 -13.90 -17.56
N ARG A 35 1.67 -13.35 -16.39
CA ARG A 35 0.54 -13.87 -15.62
C ARG A 35 -0.77 -13.45 -16.28
N SER A 36 -1.70 -14.39 -16.35
CA SER A 36 -3.07 -14.12 -16.79
C SER A 36 -3.81 -13.24 -15.80
N ASP A 37 -4.85 -12.55 -16.28
CA ASP A 37 -5.72 -11.71 -15.46
C ASP A 37 -6.35 -12.47 -14.30
N GLU A 38 -6.76 -13.72 -14.55
CA GLU A 38 -7.33 -14.61 -13.55
C GLU A 38 -6.32 -14.98 -12.44
N GLU A 39 -5.05 -15.20 -12.80
CA GLU A 39 -3.99 -15.41 -11.81
C GLU A 39 -3.75 -14.18 -10.96
N LEU A 40 -3.68 -13.01 -11.58
CA LEU A 40 -3.47 -11.74 -10.87
C LEU A 40 -4.62 -11.44 -9.91
N LEU A 41 -5.87 -11.66 -10.32
CA LEU A 41 -7.05 -11.53 -9.45
C LEU A 41 -6.99 -12.48 -8.26
N ARG A 42 -6.65 -13.76 -8.49
CA ARG A 42 -6.48 -14.73 -7.39
C ARG A 42 -5.38 -14.32 -6.42
N HIS A 43 -4.26 -13.83 -6.91
CA HIS A 43 -3.15 -13.39 -6.06
C HIS A 43 -3.52 -12.13 -5.27
N ALA A 44 -4.17 -11.16 -5.90
CA ALA A 44 -4.67 -9.96 -5.24
C ALA A 44 -5.69 -10.31 -4.13
N ALA A 45 -6.64 -11.21 -4.41
CA ALA A 45 -7.61 -11.67 -3.43
C ALA A 45 -6.94 -12.36 -2.23
N ARG A 46 -5.97 -13.26 -2.47
CA ARG A 46 -5.22 -13.95 -1.40
C ARG A 46 -4.38 -12.99 -0.56
N ALA A 47 -3.71 -12.03 -1.19
CA ALA A 47 -2.95 -10.99 -0.49
C ALA A 47 -3.86 -10.09 0.35
N THR A 48 -5.02 -9.71 -0.19
CA THR A 48 -6.03 -8.90 0.51
C THR A 48 -6.57 -9.63 1.74
N ALA A 49 -6.93 -10.90 1.60
CA ALA A 49 -7.38 -11.74 2.70
C ALA A 49 -6.32 -11.83 3.80
N PHE A 50 -5.06 -12.09 3.42
CA PHE A 50 -3.95 -12.15 4.35
C PHE A 50 -3.74 -10.83 5.12
N GLY A 51 -3.75 -9.67 4.43
CA GLY A 51 -3.63 -8.37 5.08
C GLY A 51 -4.77 -8.08 6.06
N THR A 52 -5.99 -8.45 5.70
CA THR A 52 -7.19 -8.31 6.55
C THR A 52 -7.10 -9.18 7.80
N GLU A 53 -6.69 -10.44 7.66
CA GLU A 53 -6.49 -11.38 8.78
C GLU A 53 -5.36 -10.91 9.72
N LEU A 54 -4.28 -10.37 9.14
CA LEU A 54 -3.18 -9.81 9.89
C LEU A 54 -3.65 -8.66 10.80
N ALA A 55 -4.44 -7.73 10.26
CA ALA A 55 -5.03 -6.63 11.03
C ALA A 55 -5.94 -7.12 12.17
N GLY A 56 -6.75 -8.15 11.91
CA GLY A 56 -7.61 -8.77 12.94
C GLY A 56 -6.79 -9.40 14.07
N SER A 57 -5.68 -10.06 13.73
CA SER A 57 -4.79 -10.72 14.70
C SER A 57 -4.03 -9.70 15.57
N THR A 58 -3.67 -8.55 15.01
CA THR A 58 -3.01 -7.47 15.76
C THR A 58 -3.98 -6.71 16.67
N ALA A 59 -5.24 -6.56 16.28
CA ALA A 59 -6.26 -5.89 17.11
C ALA A 59 -6.61 -6.69 18.39
N GLY A 60 -6.63 -8.02 18.30
CA GLY A 60 -6.88 -8.91 19.45
C GLY A 60 -5.70 -9.05 20.42
N SER A 61 -4.52 -8.54 20.06
CA SER A 61 -3.31 -8.57 20.88
C SER A 61 -3.20 -7.27 21.69
N THR A 62 -4.21 -6.97 22.52
CA THR A 62 -4.07 -5.91 23.54
C THR A 62 -3.03 -6.38 24.55
N PRO A 63 -1.98 -5.60 24.88
CA PRO A 63 -1.04 -6.00 25.93
C PRO A 63 -1.79 -5.95 27.27
N SER A 64 -2.34 -7.08 27.69
CA SER A 64 -2.79 -7.28 29.06
C SER A 64 -1.54 -7.22 29.93
N GLY A 65 -1.50 -6.24 30.84
CA GLY A 65 -0.29 -5.88 31.58
C GLY A 65 0.37 -7.08 32.25
N SER A 66 1.67 -7.27 31.99
CA SER A 66 2.57 -7.96 32.89
C SER A 66 4.01 -7.64 32.55
N THR A 67 4.76 -7.38 33.61
CA THR A 67 6.14 -6.91 33.73
C THR A 67 7.21 -7.86 33.17
N ALA A 68 8.29 -7.23 32.69
CA ALA A 68 9.67 -7.72 32.62
C ALA A 68 9.98 -8.94 31.74
N SER A 69 10.46 -8.67 30.51
CA SER A 69 11.68 -9.28 29.95
C SER A 69 12.10 -8.49 28.70
N GLY A 70 13.38 -8.12 28.62
CA GLY A 70 13.92 -7.17 27.64
C GLY A 70 13.92 -7.65 26.19
N SER A 71 12.76 -7.64 25.55
CA SER A 71 12.62 -7.71 24.10
C SER A 71 12.22 -6.33 23.58
N THR A 72 13.07 -5.71 22.77
CA THR A 72 12.83 -4.46 22.04
C THR A 72 11.75 -4.57 20.95
N ALA A 73 11.09 -5.73 20.82
CA ALA A 73 10.07 -6.02 19.81
C ALA A 73 8.69 -5.37 20.05
N GLY A 74 8.59 -4.39 20.96
CA GLY A 74 7.32 -3.76 21.36
C GLY A 74 7.21 -2.26 21.14
N SER A 75 8.26 -1.59 20.64
CA SER A 75 8.26 -0.15 20.46
C SER A 75 7.52 0.22 19.18
N THR A 76 6.46 1.02 19.25
CA THR A 76 5.88 1.63 18.04
C THR A 76 6.96 2.49 17.36
N PRO A 77 7.17 2.37 16.03
CA PRO A 77 8.16 3.17 15.34
C PRO A 77 7.87 4.65 15.51
N ALA A 78 8.93 5.46 15.69
CA ALA A 78 8.78 6.91 15.73
C ALA A 78 8.26 7.41 14.38
N ILE A 79 7.43 8.46 14.39
CA ILE A 79 6.96 9.10 13.15
C ILE A 79 7.69 10.43 13.02
N VAL A 80 8.36 10.64 11.89
CA VAL A 80 9.08 11.87 11.57
C VAL A 80 8.53 12.44 10.27
N GLU A 81 8.29 13.74 10.23
CA GLU A 81 7.66 14.41 9.10
C GLU A 81 8.70 15.13 8.24
N HIS A 82 8.59 14.98 6.92
CA HIS A 82 9.48 15.57 5.91
C HIS A 82 8.66 16.15 4.75
N ASP A 83 9.28 17.05 3.99
CA ASP A 83 8.80 17.47 2.67
C ASP A 83 9.53 16.69 1.55
N GLY A 84 9.11 16.89 0.30
CA GLY A 84 9.78 16.35 -0.88
C GLY A 84 9.28 14.97 -1.32
N GLY A 85 8.25 14.44 -0.68
CA GLY A 85 7.65 13.16 -1.07
C GLY A 85 6.99 13.24 -2.44
N LEU A 86 6.56 14.42 -2.88
CA LEU A 86 5.93 14.56 -4.19
C LEU A 86 6.92 14.35 -5.35
N ASP A 87 8.17 14.75 -5.17
CA ASP A 87 9.23 14.52 -6.16
C ASP A 87 9.65 13.05 -6.18
N ALA A 88 9.55 12.36 -5.03
CA ALA A 88 9.82 10.92 -4.90
C ALA A 88 8.61 10.01 -5.16
N ALA A 89 7.40 10.58 -5.31
CA ALA A 89 6.11 9.87 -5.31
C ALA A 89 5.90 8.96 -4.08
N LEU A 90 6.33 9.41 -2.89
CA LEU A 90 6.22 8.67 -1.63
C LEU A 90 5.29 9.40 -0.65
N LEU A 91 4.41 8.65 0.02
CA LEU A 91 3.60 9.14 1.13
C LEU A 91 4.32 8.92 2.46
N ALA A 92 4.95 7.77 2.61
CA ALA A 92 5.74 7.39 3.77
C ALA A 92 6.83 6.40 3.34
N GLN A 93 7.79 6.18 4.24
CA GLN A 93 8.79 5.14 4.10
C GLN A 93 9.22 4.67 5.49
N TYR A 94 9.32 3.36 5.67
CA TYR A 94 9.94 2.78 6.85
C TYR A 94 11.47 2.79 6.78
N ASP A 95 12.12 3.49 7.71
CA ASP A 95 13.57 3.44 7.94
C ASP A 95 13.89 2.31 8.93
N SER A 96 14.27 1.16 8.39
CA SER A 96 14.66 -0.02 9.16
C SER A 96 15.89 0.19 10.06
N ARG A 97 16.80 1.11 9.70
CA ARG A 97 18.02 1.37 10.47
C ARG A 97 17.71 2.17 11.72
N HIS A 98 16.80 3.13 11.63
CA HIS A 98 16.44 4.01 12.75
C HIS A 98 15.11 3.65 13.41
N HIS A 99 14.43 2.60 12.93
CA HIS A 99 13.15 2.12 13.45
C HIS A 99 12.09 3.24 13.51
N ARG A 100 11.94 3.96 12.40
CA ARG A 100 11.00 5.08 12.26
C ARG A 100 10.27 5.04 10.94
N ILE A 101 9.13 5.72 10.88
CA ILE A 101 8.36 6.00 9.67
C ILE A 101 8.61 7.46 9.31
N ASP A 102 9.24 7.68 8.17
CA ASP A 102 9.40 8.99 7.56
C ASP A 102 8.15 9.28 6.72
N LEU A 103 7.34 10.27 7.13
CA LEU A 103 6.08 10.66 6.51
C LEU A 103 6.27 11.94 5.70
N PHE A 104 5.81 11.96 4.44
CA PHE A 104 5.97 13.10 3.56
C PHE A 104 4.72 13.98 3.53
N THR A 105 4.75 15.08 4.27
CA THR A 105 3.59 15.95 4.53
C THR A 105 3.07 16.63 3.27
N ASP A 106 3.94 16.97 2.32
CA ASP A 106 3.58 17.52 1.02
C ASP A 106 2.73 16.54 0.19
N THR A 107 3.13 15.27 0.15
CA THR A 107 2.35 14.21 -0.53
C THR A 107 1.04 13.93 0.20
N ILE A 108 1.05 13.89 1.53
CA ILE A 108 -0.18 13.71 2.32
C ILE A 108 -1.18 14.85 2.04
N ALA A 109 -0.72 16.10 2.09
CA ALA A 109 -1.56 17.26 1.81
C ALA A 109 -2.08 17.25 0.36
N PHE A 110 -1.26 16.79 -0.58
CA PHE A 110 -1.69 16.58 -1.96
C PHE A 110 -2.80 15.54 -2.07
N CYS A 111 -2.64 14.38 -1.45
CA CYS A 111 -3.63 13.31 -1.45
C CYS A 111 -4.93 13.74 -0.76
N GLU A 112 -4.87 14.49 0.33
CA GLU A 112 -6.05 15.06 1.00
C GLU A 112 -6.85 15.98 0.06
N ARG A 113 -6.17 16.88 -0.67
CA ARG A 113 -6.83 17.71 -1.70
C ARG A 113 -7.40 16.88 -2.84
N LEU A 114 -6.68 15.84 -3.28
CA LEU A 114 -7.16 14.95 -4.34
C LEU A 114 -8.44 14.22 -3.93
N VAL A 115 -8.55 13.79 -2.66
CA VAL A 115 -9.79 13.21 -2.12
C VAL A 115 -10.95 14.21 -2.20
N ASP A 116 -10.72 15.49 -1.88
CA ASP A 116 -11.74 16.54 -2.03
C ASP A 116 -12.15 16.75 -3.49
N GLU A 117 -11.19 16.86 -4.40
CA GLU A 117 -11.42 17.10 -5.83
C GLU A 117 -12.17 15.94 -6.51
N LEU A 118 -11.91 14.71 -6.09
CA LEU A 118 -12.58 13.51 -6.60
C LEU A 118 -13.92 13.25 -5.91
N GLY A 119 -14.22 13.93 -4.80
CA GLY A 119 -15.47 13.76 -4.05
C GLY A 119 -15.49 12.49 -3.19
N TRP A 120 -14.32 11.99 -2.78
CA TRP A 120 -14.15 10.70 -2.09
C TRP A 120 -14.15 10.79 -0.57
N ARG A 121 -14.69 11.86 0.02
CA ARG A 121 -14.70 12.04 1.48
C ARG A 121 -15.54 11.00 2.23
N HIS A 122 -16.52 10.38 1.57
CA HIS A 122 -17.25 9.24 2.11
C HIS A 122 -16.41 7.97 2.19
N LEU A 123 -15.33 7.87 1.40
CA LEU A 123 -14.40 6.73 1.39
C LEU A 123 -13.19 7.00 2.29
N PHE A 124 -12.68 8.24 2.27
CA PHE A 124 -11.49 8.68 2.98
C PHE A 124 -11.78 9.95 3.79
N PRO A 125 -12.27 9.80 5.05
CA PRO A 125 -12.49 10.93 5.94
C PRO A 125 -11.21 11.75 6.19
N VAL A 126 -11.36 13.00 6.61
CA VAL A 126 -10.22 13.89 6.89
C VAL A 126 -9.23 13.23 7.86
N GLY A 127 -7.95 13.22 7.50
CA GLY A 127 -6.87 12.62 8.29
C GLY A 127 -6.69 11.11 8.08
N SER A 128 -7.61 10.44 7.37
CA SER A 128 -7.47 9.01 7.08
C SER A 128 -6.30 8.73 6.15
N VAL A 129 -5.90 9.68 5.31
CA VAL A 129 -4.75 9.52 4.40
C VAL A 129 -3.47 9.34 5.21
N ARG A 130 -3.23 10.23 6.19
CA ARG A 130 -2.07 10.13 7.10
C ARG A 130 -2.10 8.83 7.89
N ALA A 131 -3.25 8.51 8.48
CA ALA A 131 -3.40 7.29 9.27
C ALA A 131 -3.14 6.03 8.43
N ALA A 132 -3.66 6.01 7.19
CA ALA A 132 -3.48 4.89 6.25
C ALA A 132 -2.02 4.72 5.84
N ALA A 133 -1.29 5.82 5.58
CA ALA A 133 0.14 5.75 5.27
C ALA A 133 0.95 5.13 6.42
N VAL A 134 0.67 5.52 7.66
CA VAL A 134 1.34 4.95 8.84
C VAL A 134 1.02 3.46 9.02
N GLU A 135 -0.24 3.07 8.92
CA GLU A 135 -0.64 1.67 9.07
C GLU A 135 -0.16 0.79 7.89
N HIS A 136 0.00 1.37 6.70
CA HIS A 136 0.62 0.70 5.55
C HIS A 136 2.10 0.37 5.81
N GLU A 137 2.90 1.35 6.26
CA GLU A 137 4.31 1.11 6.62
C GLU A 137 4.44 0.11 7.79
N ARG A 138 3.52 0.19 8.76
CA ARG A 138 3.45 -0.77 9.86
C ARG A 138 3.19 -2.19 9.34
N ALA A 139 2.30 -2.34 8.36
CA ALA A 139 2.03 -3.62 7.73
C ALA A 139 3.30 -4.18 7.07
N HIS A 140 4.03 -3.36 6.32
CA HIS A 140 5.31 -3.76 5.71
C HIS A 140 6.30 -4.28 6.72
N HIS A 141 6.43 -3.62 7.87
CA HIS A 141 7.28 -4.09 8.97
C HIS A 141 6.83 -5.48 9.49
N LEU A 142 5.53 -5.68 9.72
CA LEU A 142 4.99 -6.97 10.19
C LEU A 142 5.16 -8.10 9.15
N VAL A 143 4.99 -7.77 7.87
CA VAL A 143 5.12 -8.72 6.76
C VAL A 143 6.58 -9.12 6.55
N THR A 144 7.52 -8.17 6.60
CA THR A 144 8.95 -8.45 6.38
C THR A 144 9.64 -9.10 7.57
N ALA A 145 9.36 -8.67 8.80
CA ALA A 145 10.03 -9.18 10.01
C ALA A 145 9.65 -10.64 10.32
N ASP A 146 8.35 -10.96 10.33
CA ASP A 146 7.89 -12.22 10.94
C ASP A 146 7.06 -13.09 9.99
N ARG A 147 6.42 -12.49 8.98
CA ARG A 147 5.28 -13.13 8.29
C ARG A 147 5.47 -13.34 6.79
N SER A 148 6.66 -13.11 6.25
CA SER A 148 6.96 -13.33 4.82
C SER A 148 6.73 -14.79 4.40
N ARG A 149 6.93 -15.76 5.31
CA ARG A 149 6.56 -17.16 5.09
C ARG A 149 5.04 -17.38 5.11
N GLY A 150 4.33 -16.67 5.98
CA GLY A 150 2.87 -16.69 6.07
C GLY A 150 2.21 -16.16 4.79
N LEU A 151 2.70 -15.05 4.25
CA LEU A 151 2.22 -14.51 2.98
C LEU A 151 2.46 -15.51 1.83
N ARG A 152 3.66 -16.09 1.72
CA ARG A 152 3.93 -17.15 0.72
C ARG A 152 2.99 -18.35 0.87
N ALA A 153 2.68 -18.74 2.10
CA ALA A 153 1.73 -19.82 2.39
C ALA A 153 0.30 -19.45 1.97
N ALA A 154 -0.17 -18.23 2.27
CA ALA A 154 -1.48 -17.74 1.88
C ALA A 154 -1.63 -17.63 0.35
N LEU A 155 -0.56 -17.24 -0.36
CA LEU A 155 -0.55 -17.18 -1.81
C LEU A 155 -0.57 -18.56 -2.47
N ASP A 156 -0.13 -19.61 -1.76
CA ASP A 156 -0.05 -21.00 -2.21
C ASP A 156 0.49 -21.17 -3.64
N HIS A 157 1.46 -20.33 -4.01
CA HIS A 157 2.06 -20.38 -5.34
C HIS A 157 3.25 -21.35 -5.33
N GLN A 158 2.99 -22.58 -5.71
CA GLN A 158 3.99 -23.65 -5.69
C GLN A 158 4.90 -23.59 -6.92
N VAL A 159 6.22 -23.48 -6.70
CA VAL A 159 7.23 -23.52 -7.77
C VAL A 159 7.97 -24.84 -7.85
N PHE A 160 7.92 -25.65 -6.80
CA PHE A 160 8.57 -26.95 -6.80
C PHE A 160 7.84 -27.92 -5.88
N ARG A 161 7.71 -29.18 -6.32
CA ARG A 161 7.26 -30.30 -5.50
C ARG A 161 8.07 -31.55 -5.84
N LEU A 162 8.65 -32.16 -4.81
CA LEU A 162 9.31 -33.46 -4.90
C LEU A 162 8.82 -34.34 -3.74
N GLY A 163 7.90 -35.25 -4.02
CA GLY A 163 7.20 -36.03 -3.00
C GLY A 163 6.48 -35.12 -2.01
N ARG A 164 6.78 -35.26 -0.71
CA ARG A 164 6.22 -34.43 0.38
C ARG A 164 6.84 -33.03 0.48
N PHE A 165 7.97 -32.78 -0.18
CA PHE A 165 8.64 -31.49 -0.13
C PHE A 165 8.00 -30.54 -1.14
N ARG A 166 7.52 -29.39 -0.64
CA ARG A 166 6.94 -28.32 -1.47
C ARG A 166 7.71 -27.03 -1.23
N ARG A 167 7.94 -26.25 -2.28
CA ARG A 167 8.50 -24.89 -2.19
C ARG A 167 7.51 -23.90 -2.77
N LEU A 168 7.16 -22.92 -1.96
CA LEU A 168 6.29 -21.82 -2.35
C LEU A 168 7.14 -20.63 -2.77
N ALA A 169 6.73 -19.96 -3.84
CA ALA A 169 7.36 -18.75 -4.32
C ALA A 169 6.74 -17.50 -3.72
N TYR A 170 7.54 -16.45 -3.77
CA TYR A 170 7.09 -15.10 -3.55
C TYR A 170 6.57 -14.53 -4.87
N ILE A 171 5.51 -13.73 -4.81
CA ILE A 171 4.98 -13.00 -5.96
C ILE A 171 5.18 -11.51 -5.65
N ALA A 172 5.98 -10.84 -6.48
CA ALA A 172 6.31 -9.44 -6.29
C ALA A 172 5.03 -8.57 -6.29
N GLY A 173 4.96 -7.62 -5.36
CA GLY A 173 3.84 -6.69 -5.17
C GLY A 173 2.67 -7.22 -4.33
N THR A 174 2.68 -8.49 -3.93
CA THR A 174 1.61 -9.04 -3.06
C THR A 174 1.71 -8.55 -1.62
N ASP A 175 2.89 -8.16 -1.18
CA ASP A 175 3.13 -7.41 0.06
C ASP A 175 2.44 -6.05 0.05
N GLU A 176 2.54 -5.30 -1.05
CA GLU A 176 1.85 -4.01 -1.20
C GLU A 176 0.33 -4.14 -1.12
N VAL A 177 -0.24 -5.13 -1.81
CA VAL A 177 -1.69 -5.42 -1.74
C VAL A 177 -2.09 -5.78 -0.30
N ALA A 178 -1.31 -6.62 0.38
CA ALA A 178 -1.57 -6.99 1.76
C ALA A 178 -1.45 -5.79 2.72
N ALA A 179 -0.48 -4.90 2.51
CA ALA A 179 -0.27 -3.71 3.33
C ALA A 179 -1.44 -2.72 3.22
N HIS A 180 -1.96 -2.52 2.01
CA HIS A 180 -3.16 -1.71 1.80
C HIS A 180 -4.41 -2.33 2.45
N ALA A 181 -4.62 -3.64 2.31
CA ALA A 181 -5.73 -4.33 2.94
C ALA A 181 -5.64 -4.29 4.48
N PHE A 182 -4.43 -4.43 5.03
CA PHE A 182 -4.16 -4.27 6.44
C PHE A 182 -4.56 -2.86 6.91
N ALA A 183 -4.06 -1.81 6.25
CA ALA A 183 -4.36 -0.43 6.63
C ALA A 183 -5.86 -0.11 6.57
N ALA A 184 -6.54 -0.57 5.51
CA ALA A 184 -7.99 -0.43 5.37
C ALA A 184 -8.73 -1.07 6.55
N ARG A 185 -8.37 -2.32 6.89
CA ARG A 185 -8.99 -3.07 7.98
C ARG A 185 -8.69 -2.48 9.35
N SER A 186 -7.45 -2.08 9.61
CA SER A 186 -7.03 -1.47 10.88
C SER A 186 -7.77 -0.16 11.17
N LEU A 187 -8.08 0.61 10.13
CA LEU A 187 -8.73 1.92 10.24
C LEU A 187 -10.26 1.86 10.02
N GLY A 188 -10.80 0.70 9.68
CA GLY A 188 -12.23 0.54 9.38
C GLY A 188 -12.67 1.32 8.14
N LEU A 189 -11.80 1.49 7.15
CA LEU A 189 -12.13 2.20 5.92
C LEU A 189 -13.03 1.35 5.01
N THR A 190 -13.96 2.01 4.34
CA THR A 190 -14.87 1.37 3.37
C THR A 190 -14.12 0.85 2.14
N ARG A 191 -13.04 1.53 1.75
CA ARG A 191 -12.22 1.20 0.58
C ARG A 191 -10.75 1.16 0.94
N SER A 192 -10.02 0.29 0.25
CA SER A 192 -8.57 0.18 0.39
C SER A 192 -7.85 1.48 -0.01
N PRO A 193 -6.83 1.94 0.76
CA PRO A 193 -5.98 3.06 0.37
C PRO A 193 -5.31 2.87 -1.00
N LEU A 194 -5.27 1.65 -1.54
CA LEU A 194 -4.80 1.37 -2.88
C LEU A 194 -5.55 2.19 -3.97
N LEU A 195 -6.85 2.45 -3.78
CA LEU A 195 -7.62 3.32 -4.67
C LEU A 195 -6.99 4.72 -4.75
N LEU A 196 -6.71 5.31 -3.59
CA LEU A 196 -6.10 6.63 -3.49
C LEU A 196 -4.65 6.61 -3.99
N THR A 197 -3.85 5.60 -3.65
CA THR A 197 -2.48 5.45 -4.17
C THR A 197 -2.48 5.45 -5.69
N ARG A 198 -3.38 4.70 -6.33
CA ARG A 198 -3.46 4.62 -7.79
C ARG A 198 -3.81 5.98 -8.43
N ALA A 199 -4.79 6.69 -7.86
CA ALA A 199 -5.15 8.03 -8.32
C ALA A 199 -3.99 9.03 -8.11
N ALA A 200 -3.37 9.00 -6.94
CA ALA A 200 -2.26 9.87 -6.58
C ALA A 200 -1.04 9.64 -7.48
N THR A 201 -0.66 8.39 -7.76
CA THR A 201 0.43 8.08 -8.70
C THR A 201 0.18 8.65 -10.09
N ALA A 202 -1.05 8.52 -10.60
CA ALA A 202 -1.41 9.11 -11.89
C ALA A 202 -1.29 10.64 -11.87
N ALA A 203 -1.84 11.29 -10.84
CA ALA A 203 -1.84 12.74 -10.72
C ALA A 203 -0.43 13.34 -10.49
N ILE A 204 0.41 12.68 -9.68
CA ILE A 204 1.80 13.08 -9.44
C ILE A 204 2.62 12.95 -10.71
N ARG A 205 2.44 11.87 -11.48
CA ARG A 205 3.12 11.70 -12.78
C ARG A 205 2.77 12.83 -13.74
N THR A 206 1.48 13.14 -13.93
CA THR A 206 1.05 14.25 -14.78
C THR A 206 1.65 15.58 -14.32
N ARG A 207 1.67 15.83 -13.00
CA ARG A 207 2.30 17.03 -12.43
C ARG A 207 3.80 17.10 -12.75
N ASN A 208 4.52 16.00 -12.59
CA ASN A 208 5.97 15.94 -12.81
C ASN A 208 6.32 16.09 -14.30
N ASP A 209 5.52 15.50 -15.19
CA ASP A 209 5.66 15.66 -16.64
C ASP A 209 5.45 17.12 -17.07
N ALA A 210 4.43 17.79 -16.52
CA ALA A 210 4.17 19.21 -16.79
C ALA A 210 5.30 20.12 -16.28
N ARG A 211 5.88 19.80 -15.11
CA ARG A 211 7.05 20.53 -14.56
C ARG A 211 8.28 20.37 -15.45
N SER A 212 8.54 19.16 -15.94
CA SER A 212 9.64 18.88 -16.87
C SER A 212 9.47 19.60 -18.21
N ALA A 213 8.25 19.63 -18.75
CA ALA A 213 7.94 20.32 -20.00
C ALA A 213 8.06 21.86 -19.89
N SER A 214 7.77 22.41 -18.72
CA SER A 214 7.87 23.86 -18.44
C SER A 214 9.30 24.34 -18.18
N ASN A 215 10.25 23.40 -18.03
CA ASN A 215 11.66 23.70 -17.76
C ASN A 215 12.54 23.10 -18.87
N PRO A 216 12.33 23.46 -20.16
CA PRO A 216 13.20 23.02 -21.23
C PRO A 216 14.57 23.63 -20.96
N LYS A 217 15.58 22.78 -20.71
CA LYS A 217 16.96 23.23 -20.59
C LYS A 217 17.30 24.12 -21.80
N GLU A 218 17.69 25.36 -21.53
CA GLU A 218 18.45 26.18 -22.47
C GLU A 218 19.71 25.37 -22.83
N ASN A 219 19.77 24.91 -24.08
CA ASN A 219 20.98 24.41 -24.71
C ASN A 219 21.71 25.56 -25.39
#